data_AF-A0A942MM30-F1
#
_entry.id   AF-A0A942MM30-F1
#
_cell.length_a   1.000
_cell.length_b   1.000
_cell.length_c   1.000
_cell.angle_alpha   90.00
_cell.angle_beta   90.00
_cell.angle_gamma   90.00
#
_symmetry.space_group_name_H-M   'P 1'
#
loop_
_entity.id
_entity.type
_entity.pdbx_description
1 polymer ?
#
loop_
_entity_poly.entity_id
_entity_poly.type
_entity_poly.pdbx_seq_one_letter_code
_entity_poly.pdbx_strand_id
1 'polypeptide(L)'
;MHAIEFETKIENGMIHIPKEYLELENSSVRIIMMKEEPRQSIQNKETLSSLLSEIKKRNIFKDIDDPVAWQRKIRDEWNERNS
;
A
#
# COMPACT_ATOMS: atom_id res chain seq x y z
N MET A 1 21.15 10.84 -24.12
CA MET A 1 20.83 9.95 -22.98
C MET A 1 19.47 9.35 -23.26
N HIS A 2 19.36 8.02 -23.26
CA HIS A 2 18.10 7.30 -23.52
C HIS A 2 17.82 6.38 -22.33
N ALA A 3 16.55 6.23 -21.97
CA ALA A 3 16.13 5.32 -20.89
C ALA A 3 15.94 3.92 -21.47
N ILE A 4 16.47 2.91 -20.77
CA ILE A 4 16.27 1.49 -21.07
C ILE A 4 15.51 0.91 -19.88
N GLU A 5 14.41 0.22 -20.16
CA GLU A 5 13.59 -0.46 -19.16
C GLU A 5 13.68 -1.96 -19.39
N PHE A 6 14.03 -2.71 -18.35
CA PHE A 6 14.02 -4.16 -18.36
C PHE A 6 13.71 -4.70 -16.96
N GLU A 7 13.12 -5.89 -16.92
CA GLU A 7 12.85 -6.60 -15.68
C GLU A 7 13.95 -7.64 -15.44
N THR A 8 14.51 -7.66 -14.23
CA THR A 8 15.52 -8.65 -13.83
C THR A 8 15.45 -8.91 -12.33
N LYS A 9 16.13 -9.97 -11.90
CA LYS A 9 16.27 -10.32 -10.49
C LYS A 9 17.59 -9.82 -9.94
N ILE A 10 17.55 -9.46 -8.66
CA ILE A 10 18.76 -9.20 -7.88
C ILE A 10 19.13 -10.50 -7.19
N GLU A 11 20.29 -11.05 -7.55
CA GLU A 11 20.81 -12.29 -6.95
C GLU A 11 22.15 -11.96 -6.29
N ASN A 12 22.28 -12.27 -5.00
CA ASN A 12 23.50 -11.97 -4.21
C ASN A 12 23.94 -10.50 -4.29
N GLY A 13 22.97 -9.58 -4.36
CA GLY A 13 23.25 -8.14 -4.49
C GLY A 13 23.67 -7.68 -5.89
N MET A 14 23.69 -8.58 -6.88
CA MET A 14 24.03 -8.26 -8.28
C MET A 14 22.76 -8.18 -9.15
N ILE A 15 22.65 -7.10 -9.92
CA ILE A 15 21.65 -6.93 -10.97
C ILE A 15 22.21 -7.55 -12.25
N HIS A 16 21.53 -8.55 -12.80
CA HIS A 16 21.95 -9.20 -14.03
C HIS A 16 21.38 -8.47 -15.24
N ILE A 17 22.24 -7.89 -16.07
CA ILE A 17 21.84 -7.24 -17.33
C ILE A 17 21.42 -8.34 -18.32
N PRO A 18 20.20 -8.26 -18.89
CA PRO A 18 19.76 -9.22 -19.90
C PRO A 18 20.68 -9.26 -21.13
N LYS A 19 20.79 -10.43 -21.78
CA LYS A 19 21.69 -10.65 -22.92
C LYS A 19 21.39 -9.79 -24.15
N GLU A 20 20.19 -9.25 -24.24
CA GLU A 20 19.79 -8.32 -25.29
C GLU A 20 20.43 -6.92 -25.14
N TYR A 21 21.04 -6.63 -23.98
CA TYR A 21 21.72 -5.37 -23.68
C TYR A 21 23.23 -5.55 -23.41
N LEU A 22 23.89 -6.50 -24.10
CA LEU A 22 25.33 -6.78 -23.94
C LEU A 22 26.21 -5.56 -24.23
N GLU A 23 25.73 -4.62 -25.04
CA GLU A 23 26.41 -3.36 -25.30
C GLU A 23 26.64 -2.52 -24.02
N LEU A 24 25.95 -2.83 -22.92
CA LEU A 24 26.08 -2.14 -21.63
C LEU A 24 27.23 -2.67 -20.75
N GLU A 25 27.90 -3.78 -21.10
CA GLU A 25 28.87 -4.50 -20.23
C GLU A 25 30.03 -3.64 -19.69
N ASN A 26 30.38 -2.53 -20.35
CA ASN A 26 31.45 -1.62 -19.91
C ASN A 26 30.99 -0.15 -19.85
N SER A 27 29.69 0.08 -19.71
CA SER A 27 29.08 1.40 -19.70
C SER A 27 28.98 1.99 -18.29
N SER A 28 29.25 3.29 -18.15
CA SER A 28 28.86 4.03 -16.94
C SER A 28 27.39 4.41 -17.01
N VAL A 29 26.57 3.86 -16.11
CA VAL A 29 25.10 4.01 -16.13
C VAL A 29 24.57 4.57 -14.81
N ARG A 30 23.38 5.20 -14.85
CA ARG A 30 22.60 5.57 -13.68
C ARG A 30 21.36 4.68 -13.62
N ILE A 31 21.17 3.99 -12.50
CA ILE A 31 20.07 3.03 -12.31
C ILE A 31 18.92 3.70 -11.53
N ILE A 32 17.69 3.49 -12.00
CA ILE A 32 16.45 3.79 -11.27
C ILE A 32 15.74 2.45 -11.06
N MET A 33 15.44 2.10 -9.81
CA MET A 33 14.84 0.82 -9.43
C MET A 33 13.43 1.03 -8.93
N MET A 34 12.50 0.24 -9.46
CA MET A 34 11.15 0.09 -8.91
C MET A 34 11.07 -1.28 -8.25
N LYS A 35 10.67 -1.33 -6.98
CA LYS A 35 10.49 -2.57 -6.23
C LYS A 35 9.02 -2.66 -5.83
N GLU A 36 8.41 -3.81 -6.09
CA GLU A 36 7.12 -4.12 -5.47
C GLU A 36 7.32 -4.29 -3.97
N GLU A 37 6.67 -3.44 -3.18
CA GLU A 37 6.54 -3.71 -1.76
C GLU A 37 5.71 -4.99 -1.62
N PRO A 38 6.17 -5.97 -0.82
CA PRO A 38 5.35 -7.13 -0.55
C PRO A 38 4.02 -6.61 -0.03
N ARG A 39 2.91 -7.06 -0.64
CA ARG A 39 1.58 -6.75 -0.13
C ARG A 39 1.60 -7.20 1.32
N GLN A 40 1.64 -6.24 2.24
CA GLN A 40 1.48 -6.52 3.65
C GLN A 40 0.10 -7.15 3.74
N SER A 41 0.04 -8.48 3.75
CA SER A 41 -1.17 -9.16 4.20
C SER A 41 -1.35 -8.61 5.60
N ILE A 42 -2.39 -7.82 5.80
CA ILE A 42 -2.76 -7.28 7.10
C ILE A 42 -3.07 -8.52 7.95
N GLN A 43 -2.05 -9.12 8.55
CA GLN A 43 -2.15 -10.12 9.61
C GLN A 43 -2.47 -9.41 10.95
N ASN A 44 -3.05 -8.22 10.90
CA ASN A 44 -3.43 -7.43 12.07
C ASN A 44 -4.80 -7.84 12.59
N LYS A 45 -5.15 -9.13 12.62
CA LYS A 45 -6.34 -9.55 13.40
C LYS A 45 -6.18 -9.15 14.86
N GLU A 46 -4.96 -9.29 15.38
CA GLU A 46 -4.61 -8.94 16.77
C GLU A 46 -4.51 -7.42 16.98
N THR A 47 -3.98 -6.67 16.01
CA THR A 47 -3.93 -5.20 16.12
C THR A 47 -5.30 -4.57 15.91
N LEU A 48 -6.15 -5.12 15.03
CA LEU A 48 -7.54 -4.67 14.89
C LEU A 48 -8.34 -4.99 16.14
N SER A 49 -8.16 -6.19 16.73
CA SER A 49 -8.88 -6.55 17.95
C SER A 49 -8.46 -5.70 19.15
N SER A 50 -7.18 -5.34 19.27
CA SER A 50 -6.70 -4.44 20.33
C SER A 50 -7.23 -3.02 20.16
N LEU A 51 -7.19 -2.46 18.94
CA LEU A 51 -7.76 -1.14 18.63
C LEU A 51 -9.27 -1.09 18.86
N LEU A 52 -10.01 -2.12 18.42
CA LEU A 52 -11.46 -2.22 18.68
C LEU A 52 -11.77 -2.32 20.17
N SER A 53 -10.92 -3.00 20.94
CA SER A 53 -11.07 -3.13 22.39
C SER A 53 -10.82 -1.79 23.09
N GLU A 54 -9.83 -1.01 22.66
CA GLU A 54 -9.60 0.34 23.18
C GLU A 54 -10.75 1.30 22.86
N ILE A 55 -11.28 1.25 21.64
CA ILE A 55 -12.44 2.06 21.21
C ILE A 55 -13.67 1.73 22.05
N LYS A 56 -13.94 0.44 22.29
CA LYS A 56 -15.04 0.00 23.19
C LYS A 56 -14.84 0.49 24.61
N LYS A 57 -13.62 0.44 25.15
CA LYS A 57 -13.30 0.95 26.50
C LYS A 57 -13.53 2.45 26.61
N ARG A 58 -13.19 3.21 25.56
CA ARG A 58 -13.40 4.67 25.50
C ARG A 58 -14.86 5.07 25.29
N ASN A 59 -15.75 4.11 25.00
CA ASN A 59 -17.20 4.31 24.93
C ASN A 59 -17.63 5.45 24.01
N ILE A 60 -16.88 5.69 22.94
CA ILE A 60 -17.03 6.85 22.05
C ILE A 60 -18.39 6.93 21.33
N PHE A 61 -19.19 5.86 21.38
CA PHE A 61 -20.51 5.77 20.78
C PHE A 61 -21.64 5.92 21.80
N LYS A 62 -21.34 6.17 23.08
CA LYS A 62 -22.37 6.34 24.13
C LYS A 62 -23.22 7.59 23.93
N ASP A 63 -22.60 8.65 23.42
CA ASP A 63 -23.25 9.95 23.22
C ASP A 63 -24.04 10.02 21.91
N ILE A 64 -24.13 8.90 21.17
CA ILE A 64 -24.93 8.78 19.96
C ILE A 64 -26.26 8.13 20.34
N ASP A 65 -27.31 8.95 20.48
CA ASP A 65 -28.66 8.51 20.84
C ASP A 65 -29.24 7.46 19.88
N ASP A 66 -28.96 7.60 18.58
CA ASP A 66 -29.31 6.59 17.56
C ASP A 66 -28.11 6.32 16.62
N PRO A 67 -27.32 5.28 16.93
CA PRO A 67 -26.16 4.89 16.13
C PRO A 67 -26.51 4.52 14.69
N VAL A 68 -27.72 4.00 14.45
CA VAL A 68 -28.15 3.55 13.12
C VAL A 68 -28.55 4.74 12.27
N ALA A 69 -29.28 5.71 12.83
CA ALA A 69 -29.59 6.96 12.13
C ALA A 69 -28.32 7.74 11.80
N TRP A 70 -27.36 7.80 12.72
CA TRP A 70 -26.04 8.42 12.50
C TRP A 70 -25.27 7.76 11.35
N GLN A 71 -25.21 6.42 11.31
CA GLN A 71 -24.57 5.67 10.22
C GLN A 71 -25.26 5.90 8.86
N ARG A 72 -26.59 5.96 8.83
CA ARG A 72 -27.36 6.26 7.61
C ARG A 72 -27.02 7.64 7.07
N LYS A 73 -26.99 8.66 7.94
CA LYS A 73 -26.63 10.03 7.56
C LYS A 73 -25.24 10.11 6.93
N ILE A 74 -24.23 9.48 7.54
CA ILE A 74 -22.86 9.46 6.98
C ILE A 74 -22.84 8.80 5.60
N ARG A 75 -23.53 7.66 5.44
CA ARG A 75 -23.60 6.98 4.14
C ARG A 75 -24.23 7.86 3.07
N ASP A 76 -25.31 8.55 3.42
CA ASP A 76 -26.06 9.38 2.48
C ASP A 76 -25.23 10.63 2.08
N GLU A 77 -24.52 11.27 3.02
CA GLU A 77 -23.57 12.37 2.74
C GLU A 77 -22.44 11.96 1.76
N TRP A 78 -21.96 10.71 1.85
CA TRP A 78 -20.94 10.20 0.94
C TRP A 78 -21.48 9.95 -0.47
N ASN A 79 -22.74 9.53 -0.59
CA ASN A 79 -23.37 9.32 -1.89
C ASN A 79 -23.65 10.64 -2.62
N GLU A 80 -24.03 11.68 -1.86
CA GLU A 80 -24.28 13.02 -2.39
C GLU A 80 -22.99 13.72 -2.87
N ARG A 81 -21.85 13.47 -2.22
CA ARG A 81 -20.55 14.03 -2.63
C ARG A 81 -19.93 13.38 -3.87
N ASN A 82 -20.37 12.19 -4.25
CA ASN A 82 -19.82 11.39 -5.34
C ASN A 82 -20.79 11.26 -6.54
N SER A 83 -21.88 12.03 -6.55
CA SER A 83 -22.81 12.19 -7.67
C SER A 83 -22.64 13.57 -8.30
#